data_AF-A0A3M5TMM4-F1
#
_entry.id   AF-A0A3M5TMM4-F1
#
_cell.length_a   1.000
_cell.length_b   1.000
_cell.length_c   1.000
_cell.angle_alpha   90.00
_cell.angle_beta   90.00
_cell.angle_gamma   90.00
#
_symmetry.space_group_name_H-M   'P 1'
#
loop_
_entity.id
_entity.type
_entity.pdbx_description
1 polymer ?
#
loop_
_entity_poly.entity_id
_entity_poly.type
_entity_poly.pdbx_seq_one_letter_code
_entity_poly.pdbx_strand_id
1 'polypeptide(L)' 'MTEPTLPPTPEQRIKELEEQLELSNQKAQFFEAVVNVLKNDYGVSVVKKPPGKSSRKGKSKT' A
#
# COMPACT_ATOMS: atom_id res chain seq x y z
N MET A 1 -0.03 20.34 35.28
CA MET A 1 -0.47 21.50 34.47
C MET A 1 -0.99 20.94 33.17
N THR A 2 -2.30 20.76 33.06
CA THR A 2 -2.97 20.17 31.90
C THR A 2 -3.68 21.31 31.19
N GLU A 3 -2.98 21.95 30.25
CA GLU A 3 -3.62 22.94 29.38
C GLU A 3 -4.45 22.21 28.32
N PRO A 4 -5.68 22.69 28.03
CA PRO A 4 -6.49 22.12 26.97
C PRO A 4 -5.84 22.46 25.62
N THR A 5 -5.37 21.44 24.91
CA THR A 5 -4.84 21.56 23.55
C THR A 5 -5.89 22.23 22.67
N LEU A 6 -5.65 23.50 22.34
CA LEU A 6 -6.46 24.24 21.37
C LEU A 6 -6.53 23.42 20.07
N PRO A 7 -7.71 23.35 19.41
CA PRO A 7 -7.82 22.63 18.15
C PRO A 7 -6.81 23.22 17.15
N PRO A 8 -6.03 22.39 16.45
CA PRO A 8 -5.04 22.88 15.49
C PRO A 8 -5.73 23.77 14.45
N THR A 9 -5.06 24.84 14.06
CA THR A 9 -5.60 25.73 13.04
C THR A 9 -5.80 24.94 11.74
N PRO A 10 -6.80 25.29 10.92
CA PRO A 10 -7.04 24.58 9.67
C PRO A 10 -5.79 24.52 8.77
N GLU A 11 -4.95 25.56 8.79
CA GLU A 11 -3.70 25.62 8.05
C GLU A 11 -2.66 24.59 8.53
N GLN A 12 -2.55 24.37 9.84
CA GLN A 12 -1.65 23.34 10.40
C GLN A 12 -2.08 21.95 9.94
N ARG A 13 -3.40 21.70 9.95
CA ARG A 13 -3.96 20.42 9.51
C ARG A 13 -3.75 20.18 8.02
N ILE A 14 -3.90 21.21 7.19
CA ILE A 14 -3.64 21.11 5.74
C ILE A 14 -2.17 20.74 5.49
N LYS A 15 -1.24 21.43 6.16
CA LYS A 15 0.19 21.16 6.01
C LYS A 15 0.57 19.74 6.42
N GLU A 16 0.03 19.24 7.53
CA GLU A 16 0.23 17.85 7.96
C GLU A 16 -0.31 16.85 6.93
N LEU A 17 -1.48 17.12 6.35
CA LEU A 17 -2.08 16.27 5.33
C LEU A 17 -1.28 16.29 4.02
N GLU A 18 -0.74 17.44 3.61
CA GLU A 18 0.12 17.56 2.43
C GLU A 18 1.41 16.75 2.59
N GLU A 19 2.05 16.81 3.76
CA GLU A 19 3.24 16.00 4.07
C GLU A 19 2.91 14.50 4.04
N GLN A 20 1.79 14.09 4.63
CA GLN A 20 1.34 12.70 4.57
C GLN A 20 1.08 12.24 3.13
N LEU A 21 0.51 13.11 2.30
CA LEU A 21 0.23 12.84 0.90
C LEU A 21 1.54 12.63 0.12
N GLU A 22 2.51 13.52 0.30
CA GLU A 22 3.83 13.40 -0.33
C GLU A 22 4.54 12.10 0.08
N LEU A 23 4.59 11.80 1.38
CA LEU A 23 5.18 10.56 1.90
C LEU A 23 4.46 9.32 1.37
N SER A 24 3.14 9.36 1.25
CA SER A 24 2.36 8.26 0.69
C SER A 24 2.66 8.04 -0.80
N ASN A 25 2.79 9.13 -1.56
CA ASN A 25 3.13 9.05 -2.98
C ASN A 25 4.54 8.49 -3.20
N GLN A 26 5.53 8.94 -2.42
CA GLN A 26 6.89 8.40 -2.47
C GLN A 26 6.91 6.89 -2.17
N LYS A 27 6.17 6.46 -1.13
CA LYS A 27 6.03 5.03 -0.80
C LYS A 27 5.37 4.25 -1.92
N ALA A 28 4.31 4.78 -2.52
CA ALA A 28 3.59 4.13 -3.62
C ALA A 28 4.50 3.90 -4.83
N GLN A 29 5.25 4.93 -5.26
CA GLN A 29 6.22 4.84 -6.36
C GLN A 29 7.31 3.80 -6.07
N PHE A 30 7.81 3.77 -4.84
CA PHE A 30 8.79 2.77 -4.42
C PHE A 30 8.24 1.34 -4.52
N PHE A 31 7.02 1.09 -4.02
CA PHE A 31 6.41 -0.24 -4.11
C PHE A 31 6.16 -0.66 -5.56
N GLU A 32 5.74 0.26 -6.43
CA GLU A 32 5.58 -0.02 -7.85
C GLU A 32 6.90 -0.45 -8.49
N ALA A 33 8.00 0.27 -8.21
CA ALA A 33 9.32 -0.09 -8.70
C ALA A 33 9.76 -1.48 -8.21
N VAL A 34 9.59 -1.79 -6.92
CA VAL A 34 9.92 -3.11 -6.36
C VAL A 34 9.11 -4.22 -7.01
N VAL A 35 7.81 -4.01 -7.21
CA VAL A 35 6.94 -5.00 -7.88
C VAL A 35 7.38 -5.22 -9.33
N ASN A 36 7.76 -4.16 -10.04
CA ASN A 36 8.26 -4.26 -11.41
C ASN A 36 9.56 -5.08 -11.49
N VAL A 37 10.51 -4.86 -10.58
CA VAL A 37 11.75 -5.66 -10.46
C VAL A 37 11.42 -7.13 -10.20
N LEU A 38 10.56 -7.43 -9.23
CA LEU A 38 10.15 -8.80 -8.92
C LEU A 38 9.51 -9.52 -10.11
N LYS A 39 8.71 -8.80 -10.89
CA LYS A 39 8.07 -9.33 -12.08
C LYS A 39 9.05 -9.57 -13.23
N ASN A 40 9.93 -8.60 -13.50
CA ASN A 40 10.79 -8.62 -14.67
C ASN A 40 12.02 -9.52 -14.48
N ASP A 41 12.67 -9.44 -13.32
CA ASP A 41 13.95 -10.11 -13.09
C ASP A 41 13.77 -11.52 -12.50
N TYR A 42 12.70 -11.72 -11.74
CA TYR A 42 12.44 -12.98 -11.02
C TYR A 42 11.17 -13.71 -11.51
N GLY A 43 10.37 -13.10 -12.40
CA GLY A 43 9.12 -13.70 -12.88
C GLY A 43 8.04 -13.84 -11.79
N VAL A 44 8.20 -13.18 -10.64
CA VAL A 44 7.29 -13.30 -9.49
C VAL A 44 6.11 -12.34 -9.67
N SER A 45 4.91 -12.91 -9.78
CA SER A 45 3.66 -12.14 -9.83
C SER A 45 3.07 -12.00 -8.42
N VAL A 46 3.11 -10.79 -7.85
CA VAL A 46 2.62 -10.47 -6.50
C VAL A 46 1.10 -10.24 -6.46
N VAL A 47 0.37 -10.70 -7.49
CA VAL A 47 -1.08 -10.54 -7.56
C VAL A 47 -1.74 -11.36 -6.44
N LYS A 48 -2.51 -10.70 -5.57
CA LYS A 48 -3.33 -11.41 -4.58
C LYS A 48 -4.30 -12.34 -5.30
N LYS A 49 -4.49 -13.54 -4.77
CA LYS A 49 -5.57 -14.41 -5.24
C LYS A 49 -6.90 -13.64 -5.14
N PRO A 50 -7.71 -13.61 -6.22
CA PRO A 50 -9.00 -12.95 -6.18
C PRO A 50 -9.87 -13.59 -5.09
N PRO A 51 -10.52 -12.77 -4.24
CA PRO A 51 -11.43 -13.30 -3.22
C PRO A 51 -12.60 -14.00 -3.93
N GLY A 52 -12.74 -15.31 -3.73
CA GLY A 52 -13.90 -16.08 -4.22
C GLY A 52 -13.63 -17.25 -5.16
N LYS A 53 -12.39 -17.47 -5.62
CA LYS A 53 -12.03 -18.70 -6.36
C LYS A 53 -11.05 -19.52 -5.53
N SER A 54 -11.54 -20.47 -4.75
CA SER A 54 -10.68 -21.49 -4.15
C SER A 54 -9.97 -22.27 -5.27
N SER A 55 -8.69 -22.60 -5.07
CA SER A 55 -7.98 -23.44 -6.04
C SER A 55 -8.65 -24.81 -6.04
N ARG A 56 -9.30 -25.19 -7.14
CA ARG A 56 -9.76 -26.57 -7.33
C ARG A 56 -8.53 -27.47 -7.28
N LYS A 57 -8.46 -28.31 -6.24
CA LYS A 57 -7.46 -29.38 -6.14
C LYS A 57 -7.59 -30.22 -7.42
N GLY A 58 -6.56 -30.18 -8.26
CA GLY A 58 -6.52 -30.96 -9.50
C GLY A 58 -6.74 -32.42 -9.15
N LYS A 59 -7.71 -33.07 -9.80
CA LYS A 59 -7.91 -34.51 -9.64
C LYS A 59 -6.67 -35.17 -10.23
N SER A 60 -5.89 -35.84 -9.40
CA SER A 60 -4.84 -36.76 -9.85
C SER A 60 -5.50 -37.76 -10.80
N LYS A 61 -5.11 -37.75 -12.08
CA LYS A 61 -5.49 -38.80 -13.01
C LYS A 61 -4.81 -40.09 -12.57
N THR A 62 -5.63 -41.10 -12.25
CA THR A 62 -5.30 -42.53 -12.32
C THR A 62 -4.89 -42.92 -13.73
#